data_AF-A0A6N9HLS9-F1
#
_entry.id   AF-A0A6N9HLS9-F1
#
_cell.length_a   1.000
_cell.length_b   1.000
_cell.length_c   1.000
_cell.angle_alpha   90.00
_cell.angle_beta   90.00
_cell.angle_gamma   90.00
#
_symmetry.space_group_name_H-M   'P 1'
#
loop_
_entity.id
_entity.type
_entity.pdbx_description
1 polymer ?
#
loop_
_entity_poly.entity_id
_entity_poly.type
_entity_poly.pdbx_seq_one_letter_code
_entity_poly.pdbx_strand_id
1 'polypeptide(L)'
;MSSTDQIKAAVFAQISQLLEDKSIVITDDMALIGGESVLDSMKLVELCLALEDKAGDLGFEFDWTSEAAMSRSRSMFRTAGSLAAEFLSQMEAQK
;
A
#
# COMPACT_ATOMS: atom_id res chain seq x y z
N MET A 1 -18.89 7.39 -6.60
CA MET A 1 -17.65 6.78 -6.08
C MET A 1 -16.79 7.91 -5.58
N SER A 2 -16.44 7.91 -4.30
CA SER A 2 -15.57 8.93 -3.70
C SER A 2 -14.13 8.67 -4.16
N SER A 3 -13.31 9.72 -4.28
CA SER A 3 -11.90 9.60 -4.70
C SER A 3 -11.13 8.60 -3.84
N THR A 4 -11.50 8.46 -2.56
CA THR A 4 -10.95 7.51 -1.60
C THR A 4 -11.08 6.04 -2.00
N ASP A 5 -12.26 5.63 -2.48
CA ASP A 5 -12.50 4.23 -2.89
C ASP A 5 -11.66 3.87 -4.12
N GLN A 6 -11.44 4.83 -5.03
CA GLN A 6 -10.63 4.61 -6.23
C GLN A 6 -9.15 4.43 -5.88
N ILE A 7 -8.64 5.23 -4.94
CA ILE A 7 -7.27 5.12 -4.43
C ILE A 7 -7.06 3.76 -3.76
N LYS A 8 -7.97 3.37 -2.85
CA LYS A 8 -7.91 2.08 -2.17
C LYS A 8 -7.93 0.92 -3.16
N ALA A 9 -8.83 0.98 -4.16
CA ALA A 9 -8.89 -0.02 -5.21
C ALA A 9 -7.59 -0.08 -6.04
N ALA A 10 -6.95 1.07 -6.30
CA ALA A 10 -5.67 1.11 -7.01
C ALA A 10 -4.55 0.42 -6.20
N VAL A 11 -4.45 0.70 -4.90
CA VAL A 11 -3.48 0.04 -4.00
C VAL A 11 -3.70 -1.47 -3.99
N PHE A 12 -4.95 -1.92 -3.84
CA PHE A 12 -5.29 -3.33 -3.82
C PHE A 12 -5.00 -4.01 -5.15
N ALA A 13 -5.23 -3.31 -6.26
CA ALA A 13 -4.87 -3.79 -7.58
C ALA A 13 -3.35 -3.98 -7.71
N GLN A 14 -2.52 -3.05 -7.23
CA GLN A 14 -1.06 -3.21 -7.24
C GLN A 14 -0.61 -4.42 -6.42
N ILE A 15 -1.18 -4.60 -5.21
CA ILE A 15 -0.89 -5.78 -4.38
C ILE A 15 -1.25 -7.06 -5.14
N SER A 16 -2.45 -7.14 -5.73
CA SER A 16 -2.90 -8.30 -6.51
C SER A 16 -2.07 -8.55 -7.77
N GLN A 17 -1.46 -7.53 -8.37
CA GLN A 17 -0.53 -7.71 -9.50
C GLN A 17 0.78 -8.38 -9.06
N LEU A 18 1.23 -8.14 -7.83
CA LEU A 18 2.46 -8.71 -7.25
C LEU A 18 2.25 -10.09 -6.63
N LEU A 19 1.00 -10.47 -6.37
CA LEU A 19 0.65 -11.83 -5.98
C LEU A 19 0.77 -12.76 -7.18
N GLU A 20 1.47 -13.87 -6.97
CA GLU A 20 1.55 -14.97 -7.95
C GLU A 20 0.18 -15.61 -8.16
N ASP A 21 -0.63 -15.67 -7.10
CA ASP A 21 -1.98 -16.23 -7.13
C ASP A 21 -3.04 -15.12 -7.20
N LYS A 22 -3.56 -14.88 -8.40
CA LYS A 22 -4.61 -13.88 -8.66
C LYS A 22 -6.00 -14.32 -8.18
N SER A 23 -6.14 -15.55 -7.67
CA SER A 23 -7.38 -16.03 -7.04
C SER A 23 -7.51 -15.50 -5.60
N ILE A 24 -6.43 -14.97 -5.02
CA ILE A 24 -6.44 -14.40 -3.68
C ILE A 24 -7.21 -13.08 -3.69
N VAL A 25 -8.26 -13.02 -2.89
CA VAL A 25 -9.05 -11.80 -2.68
C VAL A 25 -8.31 -10.92 -1.68
N ILE A 26 -7.88 -9.74 -2.13
CA ILE A 26 -7.28 -8.73 -1.26
C ILE A 26 -8.36 -8.14 -0.35
N THR A 27 -8.23 -8.36 0.96
CA THR A 27 -9.09 -7.77 1.99
C THR A 27 -8.32 -6.73 2.79
N ASP A 28 -9.01 -5.86 3.51
CA ASP A 28 -8.37 -4.85 4.36
C ASP A 28 -7.56 -5.46 5.52
N ASP A 29 -7.94 -6.64 6.00
CA ASP A 29 -7.26 -7.39 7.06
C ASP A 29 -6.08 -8.21 6.54
N MET A 30 -5.90 -8.29 5.21
CA MET A 30 -4.87 -9.10 4.58
C MET A 30 -3.47 -8.64 4.96
N ALA A 31 -2.71 -9.52 5.63
CA ALA A 31 -1.36 -9.22 6.09
C ALA A 31 -0.36 -9.10 4.92
N LEU A 32 0.32 -7.95 4.82
CA LEU A 32 1.35 -7.75 3.79
C LEU A 32 2.76 -8.06 4.31
N ILE A 33 3.01 -7.92 5.62
CA ILE A 33 4.30 -8.26 6.26
C ILE A 33 4.10 -9.12 7.51
N GLY A 34 5.06 -10.00 7.79
CA GLY A 34 5.09 -10.83 9.01
C GLY A 34 4.99 -12.33 8.74
N GLY A 35 4.62 -13.11 9.75
CA GLY A 35 4.62 -14.59 9.65
C GLY A 35 3.59 -15.18 8.68
N GLU A 36 2.54 -14.42 8.34
CA GLU A 36 1.48 -14.81 7.40
C GLU A 36 1.49 -13.94 6.13
N SER A 37 2.60 -13.23 5.87
CA SER A 37 2.67 -12.33 4.72
C SER A 37 2.67 -13.06 3.39
N VAL A 38 1.85 -12.57 2.47
CA VAL A 38 1.85 -13.00 1.07
C VAL A 38 2.93 -12.30 0.22
N LEU A 39 3.55 -11.24 0.75
CA LEU A 39 4.62 -10.50 0.08
C LEU A 39 5.97 -10.82 0.71
N ASP A 40 6.92 -11.18 -0.14
CA ASP A 40 8.34 -11.28 0.20
C ASP A 40 8.96 -9.87 0.28
N SER A 41 10.13 -9.75 0.93
CA SER A 41 10.86 -8.46 1.04
C SER A 41 11.09 -7.76 -0.30
N MET A 42 11.29 -8.53 -1.38
CA MET A 42 11.45 -7.99 -2.74
C MET A 42 10.12 -7.43 -3.28
N LYS A 43 9.04 -8.20 -3.16
CA LYS A 43 7.70 -7.77 -3.60
C LYS A 43 7.23 -6.52 -2.85
N LEU A 44 7.63 -6.37 -1.59
CA LEU A 44 7.32 -5.17 -0.82
C LEU A 44 8.02 -3.93 -1.38
N VAL A 45 9.29 -4.04 -1.77
CA VAL A 45 10.00 -2.93 -2.42
C VAL A 45 9.36 -2.61 -3.77
N GLU A 46 9.00 -3.61 -4.57
CA GLU A 46 8.29 -3.41 -5.84
C GLU A 46 6.93 -2.73 -5.64
N LEU A 47 6.18 -3.12 -4.61
CA LEU A 47 4.92 -2.47 -4.24
C LEU A 47 5.13 -1.00 -3.90
N CYS A 48 6.14 -0.68 -3.11
CA CYS A 48 6.46 0.69 -2.74
C CYS A 48 6.78 1.55 -3.97
N LEU A 49 7.63 1.05 -4.87
CA LEU A 49 7.98 1.75 -6.11
C LEU A 49 6.76 1.96 -7.01
N ALA A 50 5.90 0.96 -7.15
CA ALA A 50 4.67 1.07 -7.93
C ALA A 50 3.67 2.08 -7.33
N LEU A 51 3.61 2.17 -5.99
CA LEU A 51 2.80 3.17 -5.29
C LEU A 51 3.40 4.57 -5.41
N GLU A 52 4.72 4.71 -5.34
CA GLU A 52 5.42 5.98 -5.52
C GLU A 52 5.17 6.57 -6.92
N ASP A 53 5.30 5.76 -7.97
CA ASP A 53 4.96 6.15 -9.34
C ASP A 53 3.49 6.60 -9.44
N LYS A 54 2.60 5.82 -8.81
CA LYS A 54 1.16 6.13 -8.78
C LYS A 54 0.83 7.41 -8.02
N ALA A 55 1.55 7.69 -6.94
CA ALA A 55 1.40 8.92 -6.18
C ALA A 55 1.83 10.13 -7.02
N GLY A 56 2.95 9.99 -7.74
CA GLY A 56 3.43 11.00 -8.69
C GLY A 56 2.37 11.34 -9.75
N ASP A 57 1.70 10.33 -10.32
CA ASP A 57 0.55 10.50 -11.22
C ASP A 57 -0.63 11.29 -10.59
N LEU A 58 -0.83 11.10 -9.28
CA LEU A 58 -1.88 11.77 -8.51
C LEU A 58 -1.48 13.19 -8.06
N GLY A 59 -0.22 13.58 -8.28
CA GLY A 59 0.32 14.89 -7.96
C GLY A 59 0.81 15.03 -6.51
N PHE A 60 1.19 13.94 -5.86
CA PHE A 60 1.80 13.95 -4.53
C PHE A 60 2.97 12.96 -4.44
N GLU A 61 3.82 13.07 -3.43
CA GLU A 61 4.91 12.10 -3.21
C GLU A 61 4.52 11.11 -2.11
N PHE A 62 4.55 9.81 -2.41
CA PHE A 62 4.32 8.78 -1.41
C PHE A 62 5.64 8.41 -0.73
N ASP A 63 5.80 8.87 0.51
CA ASP A 63 7.00 8.60 1.30
C ASP A 63 6.83 7.30 2.09
N TRP A 64 7.29 6.22 1.47
CA TRP A 64 7.32 4.89 2.08
C TRP A 64 8.60 4.62 2.89
N THR A 65 9.59 5.52 2.82
CA THR A 65 10.89 5.41 3.49
C THR A 65 10.96 6.17 4.81
N SER A 66 9.96 7.02 5.08
CA SER A 66 9.91 7.90 6.23
C SER A 66 9.96 7.15 7.56
N GLU A 67 10.47 7.79 8.60
CA GLU A 67 10.43 7.24 9.96
C GLU A 67 8.99 6.93 10.42
N ALA A 68 7.98 7.63 9.90
CA ALA A 68 6.57 7.31 10.15
C ALA A 68 6.16 5.95 9.55
N ALA A 69 6.69 5.61 8.37
CA ALA A 69 6.54 4.34 7.70
C ALA A 69 7.36 3.21 8.36
N MET A 70 8.56 3.52 8.84
CA MET A 70 9.49 2.57 9.48
C MET A 70 9.33 2.41 11.00
N SER A 71 8.56 3.27 11.68
CA SER A 71 8.38 3.17 13.13
C SER A 71 7.60 1.90 13.49
N ARG A 72 8.34 0.96 14.09
CA ARG A 72 8.00 -0.44 14.44
C ARG A 72 6.65 -0.70 15.12
N SER A 73 5.92 0.32 15.57
CA SER A 73 4.66 0.15 16.30
C SER A 73 3.41 0.55 15.48
N ARG A 74 3.56 1.15 14.28
CA ARG A 74 2.46 1.76 13.49
C ARG A 74 2.39 1.35 12.00
N SER A 75 3.23 0.44 11.53
CA SER A 75 2.92 -0.64 10.58
C SER A 75 1.87 -0.36 9.47
N MET A 76 2.10 0.63 8.59
CA MET A 76 1.25 0.80 7.39
C MET A 76 1.28 -0.44 6.48
N PHE A 77 2.38 -1.19 6.51
CA PHE A 77 2.50 -2.47 5.82
C PHE A 77 1.86 -3.65 6.57
N ARG A 78 1.24 -3.45 7.74
CA ARG A 78 0.64 -4.55 8.51
C ARG A 78 -0.41 -5.28 7.70
N THR A 79 -1.30 -4.51 7.08
CA THR A 79 -2.38 -5.03 6.25
C THR A 79 -2.59 -4.17 5.02
N ALA A 80 -3.21 -4.73 3.98
CA ALA A 80 -3.55 -3.98 2.77
C ALA A 80 -4.42 -2.76 3.08
N GLY A 81 -5.36 -2.89 4.02
CA GLY A 81 -6.19 -1.79 4.49
C GLY A 81 -5.40 -0.65 5.11
N SER A 82 -4.42 -0.97 5.96
CA SER A 82 -3.54 0.01 6.60
C SER A 82 -2.71 0.77 5.55
N LEU A 83 -2.19 0.06 4.55
CA LEU A 83 -1.37 0.67 3.48
C LEU A 83 -2.19 1.65 2.64
N ALA A 84 -3.40 1.24 2.24
CA ALA A 84 -4.28 2.10 1.47
C ALA A 84 -4.75 3.33 2.26
N ALA A 85 -4.99 3.18 3.57
CA ALA A 85 -5.35 4.29 4.45
C ALA A 85 -4.19 5.27 4.60
N GLU A 86 -2.96 4.78 4.77
CA GLU A 86 -1.77 5.64 4.89
C GLU A 86 -1.48 6.37 3.57
N PHE A 87 -1.56 5.68 2.43
CA PHE A 87 -1.41 6.29 1.11
C PHE A 87 -2.41 7.43 0.90
N LEU A 88 -3.67 7.21 1.28
CA LEU A 88 -4.69 8.26 1.24
C LEU A 88 -4.36 9.41 2.19
N SER A 89 -3.97 9.10 3.43
CA SER A 89 -3.65 10.11 4.44
C SER A 89 -2.48 11.01 3.99
N GLN A 90 -1.45 10.44 3.35
CA GLN A 90 -0.34 11.21 2.79
C GLN A 90 -0.78 12.09 1.63
N MET A 91 -1.63 11.56 0.73
CA MET A 91 -2.21 12.32 -0.36
C MET A 91 -3.04 13.50 0.17
N GLU A 92 -3.92 13.27 1.14
CA GLU A 92 -4.75 14.32 1.75
C GLU A 92 -3.93 15.34 2.53
N ALA A 93 -2.82 14.95 3.14
CA ALA A 93 -1.91 15.88 3.81
C ALA A 93 -1.15 16.79 2.85
N GLN A 94 -1.00 16.40 1.58
CA GLN A 94 -0.27 17.13 0.54
C GLN A 94 -1.17 17.89 -0.44
N LYS A 95 -2.49 17.72 -0.35
CA LYS A 95 -3.47 18.25 -1.30
C LYS A 95 -4.34 19.35 -0.70
#